data_AF-A0A1A9WAC8-F1
#
_entry.id   AF-A0A1A9WAC8-F1
#
_cell.length_a   1.000
_cell.length_b   1.000
_cell.length_c   1.000
_cell.angle_alpha   90.00
_cell.angle_beta   90.00
_cell.angle_gamma   90.00
#
_symmetry.space_group_name_H-M   'P 1'
#
loop_
_entity.id
_entity.type
_entity.pdbx_description
1 polymer ?
#
loop_
_entity_poly.entity_id
_entity_poly.type
_entity_poly.pdbx_seq_one_letter_code
_entity_poly.pdbx_strand_id
1 'polypeptide(L)'
;MSRNGKMLFKSSSAEEHKSLDITKCSNGKISMIFHGWMESCNTNWVIKLRERLTYHRGGCIICIDYGYWAEENYLRLRRNFDIITEVVHEEILSLIHKGLNPRQSFLFGFSYGAHIASTIGRRLAPTHKLKKIDICDMAGPGFDFLTDHNHKEAADNVQCYYSSIGKGSRFYNCHQNIRLGQCGYTQPATLTQLLYSSHGLCVQIYINAFDYPFYALQNPPHLCKSDNPARNLPKYFTIGYKESGYRHIQGDIFVPTGLRHPYNLSKKQLARFERFRA
;
A
#
# COMPACT_ATOMS: atom_id res chain seq x y z
N MET A 1 10.95 7.52 -26.56
CA MET A 1 12.16 7.37 -25.72
C MET A 1 11.79 6.59 -24.46
N SER A 2 11.99 5.27 -24.47
CA SER A 2 11.58 4.36 -23.39
C SER A 2 12.59 4.39 -22.23
N ARG A 3 12.20 4.95 -21.08
CA ARG A 3 12.92 4.76 -19.82
C ARG A 3 12.41 3.47 -19.18
N ASN A 4 12.95 2.34 -19.62
CA ASN A 4 12.66 1.02 -19.06
C ASN A 4 13.05 1.00 -17.56
N GLY A 5 12.06 1.05 -16.67
CA GLY A 5 12.24 0.78 -15.25
C GLY A 5 12.79 -0.63 -15.08
N LYS A 6 14.07 -0.74 -14.74
CA LYS A 6 14.78 -2.02 -14.64
C LYS A 6 14.20 -2.82 -13.47
N MET A 7 13.73 -4.04 -13.78
CA MET A 7 13.24 -5.02 -12.81
C MET A 7 14.42 -5.56 -12.03
N LEU A 8 14.32 -5.50 -10.71
CA LEU A 8 15.37 -5.88 -9.80
C LEU A 8 14.74 -6.72 -8.70
N PHE A 9 14.53 -8.02 -8.98
CA PHE A 9 14.26 -9.15 -8.06
C PHE A 9 12.99 -9.98 -8.39
N LYS A 10 13.14 -11.30 -8.19
CA LYS A 10 12.15 -12.40 -8.15
C LYS A 10 12.65 -13.32 -7.02
N SER A 11 11.83 -13.70 -6.04
CA SER A 11 12.24 -14.64 -4.98
C SER A 11 11.15 -15.62 -4.64
N SER A 12 10.94 -16.53 -5.56
CA SER A 12 10.30 -17.80 -5.27
C SER A 12 11.35 -18.87 -5.53
N SER A 13 11.78 -19.56 -4.48
CA SER A 13 12.62 -20.76 -4.55
C SER A 13 12.17 -21.68 -5.69
N ALA A 14 13.00 -21.77 -6.74
CA ALA A 14 13.11 -22.84 -7.74
C ALA A 14 13.97 -22.42 -8.96
N GLU A 15 14.21 -21.13 -9.18
CA GLU A 15 15.03 -20.64 -10.31
C GLU A 15 16.11 -19.67 -9.83
N GLU A 16 17.28 -19.76 -10.48
CA GLU A 16 18.56 -19.12 -10.11
C GLU A 16 18.43 -17.75 -9.43
N HIS A 17 19.04 -17.65 -8.24
CA HIS A 17 19.29 -16.40 -7.53
C HIS A 17 20.19 -15.48 -8.37
N LYS A 18 19.59 -14.62 -9.19
CA LYS A 18 20.35 -13.55 -9.83
C LYS A 18 20.53 -12.43 -8.82
N SER A 19 21.74 -12.36 -8.25
CA SER A 19 22.12 -11.34 -7.27
C SER A 19 21.78 -9.94 -7.77
N LEU A 20 21.08 -9.19 -6.93
CA LEU A 20 20.69 -7.83 -7.26
C LEU A 20 21.91 -6.90 -7.15
N ASP A 21 22.37 -6.40 -8.30
CA ASP A 21 23.42 -5.38 -8.36
C ASP A 21 22.82 -3.98 -8.14
N ILE A 22 22.74 -3.58 -6.86
CA ILE A 22 22.21 -2.28 -6.46
C ILE A 22 23.06 -1.09 -6.94
N THR A 23 24.32 -1.32 -7.34
CA THR A 23 25.19 -0.24 -7.87
C THR A 23 24.66 0.32 -9.18
N LYS A 24 23.83 -0.45 -9.90
CA LYS A 24 23.15 -0.03 -11.13
C LYS A 24 21.92 0.85 -10.87
N CYS A 25 21.55 1.10 -9.60
CA CYS A 25 20.44 1.96 -9.25
C CYS A 25 20.83 3.43 -9.22
N SER A 26 20.54 4.14 -10.32
CA SER A 26 20.74 5.57 -10.41
C SER A 26 19.94 6.33 -9.33
N ASN A 27 20.59 7.26 -8.65
CA ASN A 27 20.03 8.20 -7.65
C ASN A 27 19.60 7.59 -6.30
N GLY A 28 19.96 6.34 -5.99
CA GLY A 28 19.84 5.74 -4.65
C GLY A 28 18.41 5.46 -4.14
N LYS A 29 17.37 5.97 -4.82
CA LYS A 29 15.97 5.69 -4.49
C LYS A 29 15.58 4.28 -4.91
N ILE A 30 14.93 3.56 -3.99
CA ILE A 30 14.39 2.23 -4.23
C ILE A 30 12.92 2.21 -3.83
N SER A 31 12.10 1.53 -4.62
CA SER A 31 10.72 1.20 -4.28
C SER A 31 10.55 -0.31 -4.26
N MET A 32 10.03 -0.85 -3.18
CA MET A 32 9.75 -2.27 -3.01
C MET A 32 8.25 -2.52 -3.04
N ILE A 33 7.78 -3.47 -3.85
CA ILE A 33 6.36 -3.80 -4.02
C ILE A 33 6.10 -5.23 -3.54
N PHE A 34 5.11 -5.40 -2.67
CA PHE A 34 4.69 -6.68 -2.09
C PHE A 34 3.24 -6.97 -2.51
N HIS A 35 3.03 -8.09 -3.22
CA HIS A 35 1.74 -8.45 -3.82
C HIS A 35 0.80 -9.23 -2.87
N GLY A 36 -0.44 -9.47 -3.27
CA GLY A 36 -1.41 -10.22 -2.47
C GLY A 36 -1.32 -11.74 -2.62
N TRP A 37 -2.33 -12.39 -2.06
CA TRP A 37 -2.65 -13.81 -2.28
C TRP A 37 -3.17 -14.02 -3.71
N MET A 38 -2.79 -15.10 -4.38
CA MET A 38 -3.08 -15.40 -5.79
C MET A 38 -2.55 -14.36 -6.78
N GLU A 39 -1.42 -13.71 -6.44
CA GLU A 39 -0.79 -12.68 -7.25
C GLU A 39 0.72 -12.92 -7.37
N SER A 40 1.37 -12.20 -8.28
CA SER A 40 2.81 -12.21 -8.50
C SER A 40 3.27 -10.87 -9.03
N CYS A 41 4.58 -10.73 -9.31
CA CYS A 41 5.12 -9.51 -9.92
C CYS A 41 4.64 -9.24 -11.34
N ASN A 42 3.98 -10.21 -11.98
CA ASN A 42 3.37 -10.10 -13.30
C ASN A 42 1.88 -9.72 -13.26
N THR A 43 1.28 -9.62 -12.08
CA THR A 43 -0.11 -9.16 -11.95
C THR A 43 -0.24 -7.74 -12.48
N ASN A 44 -1.29 -7.46 -13.26
CA ASN A 44 -1.47 -6.19 -14.00
C ASN A 44 -1.36 -4.93 -13.12
N TRP A 45 -1.89 -4.95 -11.90
CA TRP A 45 -1.78 -3.78 -11.02
C TRP A 45 -0.34 -3.55 -10.55
N VAL A 46 0.45 -4.62 -10.35
CA VAL A 46 1.87 -4.50 -9.99
C VAL A 46 2.63 -3.84 -11.13
N ILE A 47 2.40 -4.27 -12.38
CA ILE A 47 3.00 -3.65 -13.57
C ILE A 47 2.67 -2.16 -13.63
N LYS A 48 1.39 -1.80 -13.52
CA LYS A 48 0.95 -0.38 -13.54
C LYS A 48 1.55 0.44 -12.40
N LEU A 49 1.64 -0.14 -11.19
CA LEU A 49 2.26 0.54 -10.05
C LEU A 49 3.76 0.77 -10.28
N ARG A 50 4.46 -0.22 -10.85
CA ARG A 50 5.88 -0.08 -11.23
C ARG A 50 6.08 1.08 -12.20
N GLU A 51 5.24 1.17 -13.24
CA GLU A 51 5.28 2.26 -14.21
C GLU A 51 5.08 3.61 -13.54
N ARG A 52 4.05 3.73 -12.68
CA ARG A 52 3.75 4.99 -11.96
C ARG A 52 4.85 5.38 -10.97
N LEU A 53 5.39 4.45 -10.20
CA LEU A 53 6.51 4.73 -9.30
C LEU A 53 7.77 5.11 -10.09
N THR A 54 8.07 4.41 -11.20
CA THR A 54 9.20 4.75 -12.07
C THR A 54 9.07 6.18 -12.61
N TYR A 55 7.86 6.56 -13.04
CA TYR A 55 7.60 7.90 -13.57
C TYR A 55 7.65 8.99 -12.49
N HIS A 56 6.95 8.80 -11.37
CA HIS A 56 6.72 9.85 -10.35
C HIS A 56 7.78 9.90 -9.25
N ARG A 57 8.38 8.77 -8.87
CA ARG A 57 9.43 8.69 -7.84
C ARG A 57 10.83 8.58 -8.44
N GLY A 58 10.95 7.93 -9.59
CA GLY A 58 12.22 7.53 -10.19
C GLY A 58 12.93 6.44 -9.40
N GLY A 59 14.21 6.23 -9.72
CA GLY A 59 15.03 5.20 -9.08
C GLY A 59 14.67 3.79 -9.53
N CYS A 60 15.01 2.82 -8.68
CA CYS A 60 14.82 1.40 -8.95
C CYS A 60 13.53 0.85 -8.36
N ILE A 61 12.97 -0.15 -9.03
CA ILE A 61 11.84 -0.92 -8.51
C ILE A 61 12.28 -2.35 -8.24
N ILE A 62 12.07 -2.77 -7.01
CA ILE A 62 12.20 -4.15 -6.54
C ILE A 62 10.79 -4.69 -6.36
N CYS A 63 10.46 -5.78 -7.05
CA CYS A 63 9.22 -6.48 -6.82
C CYS A 63 9.54 -7.75 -6.03
N ILE A 64 8.90 -7.92 -4.88
CA ILE A 64 9.13 -9.08 -4.02
C ILE A 64 8.15 -10.16 -4.47
N ASP A 65 8.63 -11.08 -5.30
CA ASP A 65 7.81 -12.14 -5.88
C ASP A 65 7.87 -13.40 -5.02
N TYR A 66 6.84 -13.69 -4.23
CA TYR A 66 6.64 -14.97 -3.55
C TYR A 66 5.46 -15.73 -4.16
N GLY A 67 5.24 -15.58 -5.48
CA GLY A 67 4.15 -16.19 -6.23
C GLY A 67 3.98 -17.69 -5.98
N TYR A 68 5.09 -18.43 -5.89
CA TYR A 68 5.07 -19.86 -5.55
C TYR A 68 4.27 -20.18 -4.28
N TRP A 69 4.47 -19.40 -3.22
CA TRP A 69 3.71 -19.54 -1.98
C TRP A 69 2.32 -18.91 -2.10
N ALA A 70 2.22 -17.78 -2.81
CA ALA A 70 0.98 -17.03 -2.95
C ALA A 70 -0.10 -17.76 -3.76
N GLU A 71 0.27 -18.72 -4.60
CA GLU A 71 -0.65 -19.57 -5.36
C GLU A 71 -1.25 -20.71 -4.52
N GLU A 72 -0.73 -20.95 -3.31
CA GLU A 72 -1.29 -21.94 -2.40
C GLU A 72 -2.66 -21.52 -1.84
N ASN A 73 -3.38 -22.48 -1.26
CA ASN A 73 -4.53 -22.19 -0.42
C ASN A 73 -4.18 -21.17 0.68
N TYR A 74 -5.10 -20.23 0.94
CA TYR A 74 -4.89 -19.13 1.89
C TYR A 74 -4.41 -19.57 3.29
N LEU A 75 -4.92 -20.68 3.81
CA LEU A 75 -4.52 -21.20 5.12
C LEU A 75 -3.06 -21.67 5.12
N ARG A 76 -2.60 -22.30 4.04
CA ARG A 76 -1.19 -22.71 3.89
C ARG A 76 -0.28 -21.48 3.73
N LEU A 77 -0.65 -20.55 2.85
CA LEU A 77 0.06 -19.27 2.72
C LEU A 77 0.16 -18.55 4.07
N ARG A 78 -0.92 -18.51 4.85
CA ARG A 78 -0.92 -17.89 6.17
C ARG A 78 0.01 -18.60 7.15
N ARG A 79 0.04 -19.94 7.16
CA ARG A 79 0.95 -20.72 8.02
C ARG A 79 2.42 -20.47 7.68
N ASN A 80 2.73 -20.21 6.41
CA ASN A 80 4.09 -19.91 5.95
C ASN A 80 4.48 -18.43 6.09
N PHE A 81 3.65 -17.59 6.70
CA PHE A 81 3.90 -16.15 6.81
C PHE A 81 5.23 -15.80 7.47
N ASP A 82 5.56 -16.44 8.59
CA ASP A 82 6.80 -16.13 9.32
C ASP A 82 8.03 -16.55 8.52
N ILE A 83 7.97 -17.70 7.82
CA ILE A 83 9.04 -18.20 6.95
C ILE A 83 9.26 -17.25 5.77
N ILE A 84 8.19 -16.87 5.07
CA ILE A 84 8.28 -15.95 3.92
C ILE A 84 8.82 -14.59 4.39
N THR A 85 8.32 -14.08 5.51
CA THR A 85 8.74 -12.79 6.05
C THR A 85 10.21 -12.81 6.46
N GLU A 86 10.70 -13.91 7.05
CA GLU A 86 12.10 -14.08 7.43
C GLU A 86 13.02 -14.04 6.21
N VAL A 87 12.72 -14.83 5.17
CA VAL A 87 13.53 -14.86 3.94
C VAL A 87 13.60 -13.48 3.29
N VAL A 88 12.47 -12.78 3.20
CA VAL A 88 12.44 -11.43 2.60
C VAL A 88 13.15 -10.40 3.49
N HIS A 89 13.06 -10.53 4.81
CA HIS A 89 13.79 -9.67 5.75
C HIS A 89 15.30 -9.79 5.57
N GLU A 90 15.83 -11.02 5.58
CA GLU A 90 17.27 -11.28 5.45
C GLU A 90 17.80 -10.80 4.09
N GLU A 91 17.02 -10.95 3.02
CA GLU A 91 17.43 -10.44 1.71
C GLU A 91 17.47 -8.90 1.70
N ILE A 92 16.47 -8.22 2.27
CA ILE A 92 16.49 -6.76 2.36
C ILE A 92 17.66 -6.28 3.24
N LEU A 93 17.96 -6.97 4.33
CA LEU A 93 19.10 -6.66 5.20
C LEU A 93 20.43 -6.83 4.46
N SER A 94 20.57 -7.90 3.67
CA SER A 94 21.72 -8.12 2.76
C SER A 94 21.88 -6.98 1.75
N LEU A 95 20.78 -6.47 1.18
CA LEU A 95 20.83 -5.30 0.29
C LEU A 95 21.26 -4.04 1.02
N ILE A 96 20.81 -3.83 2.27
CA ILE A 96 21.24 -2.70 3.10
C ILE A 96 22.76 -2.76 3.35
N HIS A 97 23.29 -3.92 3.73
CA HIS A 97 24.73 -4.12 3.90
C HIS A 97 25.54 -3.89 2.62
N LYS A 98 24.92 -4.11 1.45
CA LYS A 98 25.53 -3.83 0.14
C LYS A 98 25.43 -2.36 -0.28
N GLY A 99 24.75 -1.51 0.49
CA GLY A 99 24.66 -0.06 0.26
C GLY A 99 23.25 0.47 -0.04
N LEU A 100 22.20 -0.35 0.07
CA LEU A 100 20.82 0.14 -0.03
C LEU A 100 20.53 1.06 1.15
N ASN A 101 20.12 2.30 0.86
CA ASN A 101 19.81 3.27 1.90
C ASN A 101 18.33 3.17 2.34
N PRO A 102 18.00 2.71 3.56
CA PRO A 102 16.62 2.60 4.03
C PRO A 102 15.87 3.94 4.02
N ARG A 103 16.61 5.06 4.20
CA ARG A 103 16.06 6.42 4.19
C ARG A 103 15.69 6.90 2.79
N GLN A 104 16.12 6.21 1.74
CA GLN A 104 15.73 6.43 0.34
C GLN A 104 14.87 5.28 -0.21
N SER A 105 14.45 4.35 0.65
CA SER A 105 13.57 3.25 0.29
C SER A 105 12.11 3.58 0.61
N PHE A 106 11.23 3.13 -0.27
CA PHE A 106 9.78 3.21 -0.15
C PHE A 106 9.20 1.80 -0.30
N LEU A 107 8.31 1.40 0.59
CA LEU A 107 7.62 0.11 0.48
C LEU A 107 6.15 0.35 0.17
N PHE A 108 5.61 -0.45 -0.74
CA PHE A 108 4.17 -0.58 -0.99
C PHE A 108 3.74 -2.02 -0.80
N GLY A 109 2.76 -2.27 0.07
CA GLY A 109 2.22 -3.63 0.27
C GLY A 109 0.71 -3.69 0.08
N PHE A 110 0.23 -4.71 -0.63
CA PHE A 110 -1.20 -4.98 -0.80
C PHE A 110 -1.61 -6.29 -0.13
N SER A 111 -2.80 -6.32 0.50
CA SER A 111 -3.42 -7.56 0.99
C SER A 111 -2.50 -8.34 1.94
N TYR A 112 -2.11 -9.57 1.60
CA TYR A 112 -1.13 -10.37 2.34
C TYR A 112 0.25 -9.70 2.39
N GLY A 113 0.73 -9.14 1.27
CA GLY A 113 2.01 -8.44 1.18
C GLY A 113 2.10 -7.19 2.04
N ALA A 114 0.97 -6.59 2.43
CA ALA A 114 0.93 -5.50 3.39
C ALA A 114 1.47 -5.92 4.77
N HIS A 115 1.15 -7.14 5.22
CA HIS A 115 1.66 -7.67 6.49
C HIS A 115 3.16 -7.90 6.43
N ILE A 116 3.67 -8.41 5.31
CA ILE A 116 5.11 -8.59 5.09
C ILE A 116 5.81 -7.22 5.13
N ALA A 117 5.34 -6.25 4.34
CA ALA A 117 5.94 -4.91 4.27
C ALA A 117 5.96 -4.22 5.65
N SER A 118 4.85 -4.28 6.38
CA SER A 118 4.74 -3.70 7.73
C SER A 118 5.66 -4.41 8.73
N THR A 119 5.72 -5.74 8.69
CA THR A 119 6.56 -6.53 9.62
C THR A 119 8.05 -6.32 9.36
N ILE A 120 8.47 -6.28 8.10
CA ILE A 120 9.84 -5.96 7.73
C ILE A 120 10.19 -4.54 8.19
N GLY A 121 9.33 -3.56 7.94
CA GLY A 121 9.57 -2.19 8.39
C GLY A 121 9.76 -2.09 9.90
N ARG A 122 8.95 -2.81 10.69
CA ARG A 122 9.09 -2.85 12.16
C ARG A 122 10.38 -3.54 12.62
N ARG A 123 10.75 -4.66 12.00
CA ARG A 123 12.01 -5.37 12.30
C ARG A 123 13.24 -4.53 11.97
N LEU A 124 13.18 -3.75 10.89
CA LEU A 124 14.27 -2.84 10.50
C LEU A 124 14.30 -1.55 11.32
N ALA A 125 13.19 -1.11 11.91
CA ALA A 125 13.08 0.20 12.58
C ALA A 125 14.16 0.52 13.64
N PRO A 126 14.64 -0.44 14.46
CA PRO A 126 15.66 -0.16 15.48
C PRO A 126 17.00 0.36 14.91
N THR A 127 17.38 -0.07 13.70
CA THR A 127 18.72 0.21 13.12
C THR A 127 18.65 0.84 11.73
N HIS A 128 17.58 0.57 10.98
CA HIS A 128 17.43 0.86 9.55
C HIS A 128 16.06 1.47 9.23
N LYS A 129 15.62 2.45 10.05
CA LYS A 129 14.26 3.00 9.98
C LYS A 129 13.91 3.60 8.61
N LEU A 130 12.87 3.05 7.99
CA LEU A 130 12.33 3.51 6.71
C LEU A 130 11.65 4.89 6.85
N LYS A 131 11.67 5.67 5.75
CA LYS A 131 10.98 6.97 5.72
C LYS A 131 9.48 6.84 5.49
N LYS A 132 9.05 5.87 4.68
CA LYS A 132 7.66 5.78 4.25
C LYS A 132 7.28 4.36 3.83
N ILE A 133 6.09 3.94 4.26
CA ILE A 133 5.41 2.74 3.77
C ILE A 133 3.97 3.10 3.46
N ASP A 134 3.50 2.70 2.28
CA ASP A 134 2.08 2.77 1.93
C ASP A 134 1.52 1.35 1.84
N ILE A 135 0.32 1.17 2.39
CA ILE A 135 -0.32 -0.13 2.56
C ILE A 135 -1.71 -0.05 1.95
N CYS A 136 -2.06 -1.00 1.10
CA CYS A 136 -3.37 -1.10 0.50
C CYS A 136 -4.12 -2.33 1.01
N ASP A 137 -5.27 -2.10 1.64
CA ASP A 137 -6.25 -3.06 2.12
C ASP A 137 -5.62 -4.31 2.72
N MET A 138 -4.78 -4.11 3.74
CA MET A 138 -4.09 -5.18 4.47
C MET A 138 -5.04 -6.31 4.84
N ALA A 139 -4.65 -7.57 4.61
CA ALA A 139 -5.56 -8.69 4.82
C ALA A 139 -5.98 -8.85 6.30
N GLY A 140 -7.27 -8.96 6.58
CA GLY A 140 -7.79 -9.22 7.93
C GLY A 140 -7.82 -10.70 8.34
N PRO A 141 -8.35 -11.62 7.49
CA PRO A 141 -8.53 -13.02 7.86
C PRO A 141 -7.23 -13.70 8.31
N GLY A 142 -7.21 -14.22 9.55
CA GLY A 142 -6.03 -14.88 10.12
C GLY A 142 -4.92 -13.96 10.62
N PHE A 143 -5.11 -12.63 10.59
CA PHE A 143 -4.16 -11.65 11.13
C PHE A 143 -4.79 -10.82 12.25
N ASP A 144 -5.99 -10.30 12.01
CA ASP A 144 -6.75 -9.43 12.91
C ASP A 144 -6.90 -9.98 14.36
N PHE A 145 -6.97 -11.30 14.52
CA PHE A 145 -7.14 -11.94 15.84
C PHE A 145 -5.83 -12.38 16.51
N LEU A 146 -4.71 -12.33 15.78
CA LEU A 146 -3.45 -12.95 16.20
C LEU A 146 -2.33 -11.95 16.43
N THR A 147 -2.49 -10.70 15.98
CA THR A 147 -1.41 -9.73 16.04
C THR A 147 -1.91 -8.33 16.41
N ASP A 148 -1.63 -7.89 17.64
CA ASP A 148 -1.70 -6.48 18.01
C ASP A 148 -0.38 -5.80 17.61
N HIS A 149 -0.28 -5.42 16.35
CA HIS A 149 0.93 -4.81 15.80
C HIS A 149 0.69 -3.37 15.44
N ASN A 150 1.28 -2.44 16.19
CA ASN A 150 1.25 -1.03 15.86
C ASN A 150 2.01 -0.74 14.56
N HIS A 151 1.29 -0.61 13.45
CA HIS A 151 1.91 -0.40 12.13
C HIS A 151 2.64 0.94 12.03
N LYS A 152 2.40 1.91 12.93
CA LYS A 152 3.17 3.16 13.00
C LYS A 152 4.67 2.92 13.24
N GLU A 153 5.05 1.82 13.86
CA GLU A 153 6.47 1.53 14.14
C GLU A 153 7.26 1.18 12.89
N ALA A 154 6.59 0.82 11.78
CA ALA A 154 7.25 0.30 10.59
C ALA A 154 8.08 1.33 9.81
N ALA A 155 7.77 2.63 9.96
CA ALA A 155 8.49 3.73 9.31
C ALA A 155 8.15 5.07 9.97
N ASP A 156 8.85 6.14 9.61
CA ASP A 156 8.47 7.50 10.05
C ASP A 156 7.07 7.93 9.59
N ASN A 157 6.55 7.35 8.50
CA ASN A 157 5.20 7.58 8.02
C ASN A 157 4.64 6.31 7.42
N VAL A 158 3.46 5.89 7.90
CA VAL A 158 2.79 4.68 7.45
C VAL A 158 1.36 5.06 7.10
N GLN A 159 1.02 4.91 5.83
CA GLN A 159 -0.28 5.28 5.28
C GLN A 159 -1.01 4.02 4.84
N CYS A 160 -2.16 3.75 5.45
CA CYS A 160 -2.94 2.54 5.22
C CYS A 160 -4.26 2.90 4.57
N TYR A 161 -4.53 2.30 3.42
CA TYR A 161 -5.76 2.45 2.67
C TYR A 161 -6.69 1.30 3.00
N TYR A 162 -7.85 1.61 3.54
CA TYR A 162 -8.90 0.68 3.86
C TYR A 162 -10.02 0.83 2.84
N SER A 163 -10.43 -0.28 2.26
CA SER A 163 -11.39 -0.33 1.15
C SER A 163 -12.40 -1.46 1.28
N SER A 164 -12.10 -2.51 2.06
CA SER A 164 -12.99 -3.66 2.24
C SER A 164 -13.06 -4.18 3.69
N ILE A 165 -14.27 -4.51 4.16
CA ILE A 165 -14.49 -5.12 5.49
C ILE A 165 -14.46 -6.66 5.50
N GLY A 166 -14.62 -7.27 4.32
CA GLY A 166 -14.68 -8.73 4.15
C GLY A 166 -13.32 -9.39 3.94
N LYS A 167 -12.34 -8.64 3.44
CA LYS A 167 -10.98 -9.13 3.17
C LYS A 167 -9.91 -8.27 3.84
N GLY A 168 -10.15 -6.96 3.95
CA GLY A 168 -9.27 -6.03 4.65
C GLY A 168 -9.35 -6.12 6.17
N SER A 169 -8.30 -5.65 6.84
CA SER A 169 -8.16 -5.55 8.28
C SER A 169 -9.13 -4.53 8.84
N ARG A 170 -9.65 -4.82 10.04
CA ARG A 170 -10.55 -3.94 10.78
C ARG A 170 -9.81 -3.08 11.81
N PHE A 171 -8.49 -3.21 11.90
CA PHE A 171 -7.66 -2.46 12.85
C PHE A 171 -6.98 -1.27 12.16
N TYR A 172 -7.27 -0.07 12.68
CA TYR A 172 -6.84 1.21 12.11
C TYR A 172 -5.71 1.82 12.94
N ASN A 173 -4.49 1.32 12.76
CA ASN A 173 -3.35 1.64 13.63
C ASN A 173 -2.13 2.14 12.83
N CYS A 174 -2.35 2.77 11.68
CA CYS A 174 -1.30 3.45 10.92
C CYS A 174 -1.25 4.94 11.30
N HIS A 175 -0.25 5.68 10.81
CA HIS A 175 -0.22 7.13 11.02
C HIS A 175 -1.41 7.78 10.32
N GLN A 176 -1.68 7.35 9.09
CA GLN A 176 -2.75 7.84 8.24
C GLN A 176 -3.64 6.67 7.83
N ASN A 177 -4.88 6.65 8.32
CA ASN A 177 -5.86 5.62 7.99
C ASN A 177 -6.79 6.17 6.90
N ILE A 178 -6.43 5.95 5.65
CA ILE A 178 -7.21 6.40 4.48
C ILE A 178 -8.42 5.48 4.29
N ARG A 179 -9.61 5.97 4.59
CA ARG A 179 -10.86 5.21 4.50
C ARG A 179 -11.56 5.52 3.18
N LEU A 180 -11.36 4.64 2.20
CA LEU A 180 -11.85 4.80 0.84
C LEU A 180 -13.34 4.45 0.72
N GLY A 181 -14.06 5.16 -0.16
CA GLY A 181 -15.44 4.83 -0.49
C GLY A 181 -16.37 4.99 0.71
N GLN A 182 -17.14 3.96 1.04
CA GLN A 182 -18.05 3.97 2.17
C GLN A 182 -17.30 3.57 3.44
N CYS A 183 -16.74 4.55 4.14
CA CYS A 183 -16.03 4.38 5.41
C CYS A 183 -14.86 3.37 5.36
N GLY A 184 -14.28 3.09 4.19
CA GLY A 184 -13.28 2.03 4.05
C GLY A 184 -13.83 0.60 4.11
N TYR A 185 -15.16 0.42 4.09
CA TYR A 185 -15.80 -0.91 4.14
C TYR A 185 -16.15 -1.48 2.77
N THR A 186 -16.57 -0.61 1.85
CA THR A 186 -16.97 -0.99 0.48
C THR A 186 -16.69 0.13 -0.50
N GLN A 187 -16.47 -0.23 -1.76
CA GLN A 187 -16.28 0.72 -2.85
C GLN A 187 -17.52 0.80 -3.74
N PRO A 188 -18.10 1.99 -4.00
CA PRO A 188 -19.27 2.14 -4.87
C PRO A 188 -19.07 1.54 -6.27
N ALA A 189 -17.84 1.59 -6.79
CA ALA A 189 -17.50 1.06 -8.11
C ALA A 189 -17.85 -0.42 -8.31
N THR A 190 -17.98 -1.23 -7.25
CA THR A 190 -18.41 -2.64 -7.38
C THR A 190 -19.84 -2.78 -7.93
N LEU A 191 -20.64 -1.71 -7.94
CA LEU A 191 -21.98 -1.69 -8.53
C LEU A 191 -21.95 -1.55 -10.06
N THR A 192 -20.83 -1.12 -10.64
CA THR A 192 -20.74 -0.80 -12.07
C THR A 192 -19.63 -1.54 -12.81
N GLN A 193 -18.82 -2.33 -12.10
CA GLN A 193 -17.85 -3.24 -12.70
C GLN A 193 -17.76 -4.52 -11.86
N LEU A 194 -17.47 -5.64 -12.53
CA LEU A 194 -17.41 -6.97 -11.92
C LEU A 194 -15.98 -7.53 -11.81
N LEU A 195 -14.98 -6.83 -12.36
CA LEU A 195 -13.58 -7.28 -12.40
C LEU A 195 -12.93 -7.24 -11.01
N TYR A 196 -13.24 -6.23 -10.22
CA TYR A 196 -12.56 -5.93 -8.97
C TYR A 196 -13.55 -5.89 -7.81
N SER A 197 -13.26 -6.70 -6.79
CA SER A 197 -13.89 -6.53 -5.47
C SER A 197 -13.41 -5.22 -4.80
N SER A 198 -14.11 -4.79 -3.73
CA SER A 198 -13.66 -3.64 -2.92
C SER A 198 -12.20 -3.74 -2.49
N HIS A 199 -11.72 -4.95 -2.17
CA HIS A 199 -10.32 -5.25 -1.82
C HIS A 199 -9.36 -4.92 -2.96
N GLY A 200 -9.64 -5.43 -4.17
CA GLY A 200 -8.81 -5.18 -5.34
C GLY A 200 -8.91 -3.74 -5.87
N LEU A 201 -10.01 -3.04 -5.59
CA LEU A 201 -10.16 -1.63 -5.94
C LEU A 201 -9.19 -0.73 -5.17
N CYS A 202 -8.68 -1.16 -4.02
CA CYS A 202 -7.66 -0.41 -3.29
C CYS A 202 -6.47 -0.04 -4.18
N VAL A 203 -5.83 -1.04 -4.80
CA VAL A 203 -4.65 -0.83 -5.64
C VAL A 203 -4.99 -0.04 -6.89
N GLN A 204 -6.19 -0.21 -7.47
CA GLN A 204 -6.63 0.59 -8.62
C GLN A 204 -6.78 2.07 -8.24
N ILE A 205 -7.39 2.36 -7.10
CA ILE A 205 -7.56 3.73 -6.59
C ILE A 205 -6.21 4.36 -6.24
N TYR A 206 -5.33 3.61 -5.57
CA TYR A 206 -3.99 4.09 -5.22
C TYR A 206 -3.17 4.42 -6.47
N ILE A 207 -3.19 3.55 -7.49
CA ILE A 207 -2.51 3.78 -8.77
C ILE A 207 -3.11 5.00 -9.49
N ASN A 208 -4.45 5.13 -9.50
CA ASN A 208 -5.11 6.28 -10.10
C ASN A 208 -4.77 7.59 -9.36
N ALA A 209 -4.49 7.55 -8.06
CA ALA A 209 -4.13 8.74 -7.29
C ALA A 209 -2.80 9.38 -7.67
N PHE A 210 -1.98 8.73 -8.51
CA PHE A 210 -0.81 9.36 -9.13
C PHE A 210 -1.21 10.43 -10.17
N ASP A 211 -2.33 10.24 -10.87
CA ASP A 211 -2.71 11.08 -12.01
C ASP A 211 -4.02 11.85 -11.77
N TYR A 212 -4.86 11.37 -10.85
CA TYR A 212 -6.19 11.93 -10.57
C TYR A 212 -6.30 12.35 -9.10
N PRO A 213 -6.88 13.52 -8.79
CA PRO A 213 -7.03 13.96 -7.42
C PRO A 213 -8.18 13.22 -6.73
N PHE A 214 -7.85 12.48 -5.67
CA PHE A 214 -8.81 11.89 -4.74
C PHE A 214 -8.89 12.75 -3.48
N TYR A 215 -9.95 13.53 -3.38
CA TYR A 215 -10.13 14.49 -2.31
C TYR A 215 -10.67 13.85 -1.03
N ALA A 216 -10.02 14.14 0.09
CA ALA A 216 -10.57 13.82 1.41
C ALA A 216 -11.68 14.81 1.80
N LEU A 217 -12.65 14.30 2.55
CA LEU A 217 -13.66 15.12 3.21
C LEU A 217 -13.02 15.96 4.29
N GLN A 218 -13.54 17.17 4.49
CA GLN A 218 -13.07 18.05 5.57
C GLN A 218 -13.51 17.54 6.95
N ASN A 219 -14.68 16.90 7.00
CA ASN A 219 -15.25 16.33 8.22
C ASN A 219 -15.57 14.84 8.02
N PRO A 220 -15.47 14.02 9.08
CA PRO A 220 -15.91 12.63 9.05
C PRO A 220 -17.40 12.53 8.69
N PRO A 221 -17.81 11.60 7.79
CA PRO A 221 -19.23 11.35 7.57
C PRO A 221 -19.92 10.83 8.83
N HIS A 222 -21.13 11.31 9.15
CA HIS A 222 -21.92 10.85 10.31
C HIS A 222 -22.08 9.32 10.40
N LEU A 223 -22.17 8.64 9.25
CA LEU A 223 -22.34 7.18 9.19
C LEU A 223 -21.05 6.38 9.44
N CYS A 224 -19.90 7.05 9.49
CA CYS A 224 -18.61 6.40 9.67
C CYS A 224 -18.13 6.53 11.12
N LYS A 225 -18.13 5.41 11.85
CA LYS A 225 -17.55 5.36 13.20
C LYS A 225 -16.04 5.60 13.15
N SER A 226 -15.53 6.56 13.91
CA SER A 226 -14.10 6.84 14.07
C SER A 226 -13.83 7.50 15.41
N ASP A 227 -12.93 6.90 16.19
CA ASP A 227 -12.50 7.44 17.48
C ASP A 227 -11.32 8.42 17.33
N ASN A 228 -10.68 8.44 16.15
CA ASN A 228 -9.51 9.28 15.88
C ASN A 228 -9.56 9.87 14.45
N PRO A 229 -10.57 10.69 14.11
CA PRO A 229 -10.64 11.35 12.81
C PRO A 229 -9.49 12.35 12.64
N ALA A 230 -8.90 12.38 11.45
CA ALA A 230 -7.91 13.39 11.10
C ALA A 230 -8.55 14.78 11.16
N ARG A 231 -7.86 15.71 11.84
CA ARG A 231 -8.32 17.10 12.03
C ARG A 231 -7.51 18.06 11.17
N ASN A 232 -8.08 19.22 10.88
CA ASN A 232 -7.42 20.32 10.18
C ASN A 232 -6.81 19.93 8.82
N LEU A 233 -7.52 19.08 8.07
CA LEU A 233 -7.11 18.75 6.71
C LEU A 233 -7.09 20.02 5.85
N PRO A 234 -6.03 20.25 5.04
CA PRO A 234 -6.04 21.32 4.07
C PRO A 234 -7.27 21.25 3.16
N LYS A 235 -7.79 22.42 2.75
CA LYS A 235 -8.90 22.47 1.79
C LYS A 235 -8.50 21.74 0.50
N TYR A 236 -9.34 20.81 0.06
CA TYR A 236 -9.06 19.93 -1.08
C TYR A 236 -7.81 19.06 -0.91
N PHE A 237 -7.54 18.61 0.32
CA PHE A 237 -6.51 17.61 0.61
C PHE A 237 -6.67 16.37 -0.29
N THR A 238 -5.56 15.91 -0.86
CA THR A 238 -5.54 14.70 -1.72
C THR A 238 -4.64 13.62 -1.14
N ILE A 239 -5.12 12.38 -1.26
CA ILE A 239 -4.36 11.16 -0.99
C ILE A 239 -3.50 10.75 -2.20
N GLY A 240 -2.74 9.67 -2.07
CA GLY A 240 -1.80 9.16 -3.07
C GLY A 240 -0.35 9.17 -2.58
N TYR A 241 0.55 8.72 -3.45
CA TYR A 241 1.98 8.79 -3.19
C TYR A 241 2.48 10.24 -3.15
N LYS A 242 3.22 10.59 -2.10
CA LYS A 242 3.97 11.85 -1.98
C LYS A 242 5.28 11.58 -1.25
N GLU A 243 6.40 12.00 -1.84
CA GLU A 243 7.77 11.74 -1.35
C GLU A 243 8.01 12.30 0.06
N SER A 244 7.71 13.60 0.27
CA SER A 244 7.82 14.26 1.57
C SER A 244 6.61 13.98 2.48
N GLY A 245 5.50 13.50 1.90
CA GLY A 245 4.27 13.14 2.60
C GLY A 245 3.59 14.31 3.33
N TYR A 246 2.63 13.96 4.18
CA TYR A 246 1.99 14.86 5.16
C TYR A 246 2.08 14.24 6.56
N ARG A 247 3.30 14.01 7.05
CA ARG A 247 3.54 13.27 8.31
C ARG A 247 2.83 13.86 9.53
N HIS A 248 2.50 15.15 9.47
CA HIS A 248 1.76 15.87 10.51
C HIS A 248 0.26 15.57 10.51
N ILE A 249 -0.29 15.08 9.40
CA ILE A 249 -1.70 14.67 9.31
C ILE A 249 -1.77 13.22 9.75
N GLN A 250 -2.50 12.96 10.83
CA GLN A 250 -2.69 11.63 11.40
C GLN A 250 -4.16 11.34 11.67
N GLY A 251 -4.48 10.05 11.81
CA GLY A 251 -5.84 9.56 12.08
C GLY A 251 -6.60 9.16 10.83
N ASP A 252 -7.92 9.05 10.97
CA ASP A 252 -8.82 8.57 9.92
C ASP A 252 -9.13 9.68 8.90
N ILE A 253 -8.78 9.43 7.64
CA ILE A 253 -8.97 10.34 6.52
C ILE A 253 -10.01 9.72 5.58
N PHE A 254 -11.18 10.33 5.48
CA PHE A 254 -12.28 9.80 4.68
C PHE A 254 -12.22 10.31 3.25
N VAL A 255 -12.21 9.38 2.29
CA VAL A 255 -12.10 9.71 0.87
C VAL A 255 -13.22 9.02 0.10
N PRO A 256 -14.31 9.73 -0.27
CA PRO A 256 -15.38 9.16 -1.05
C PRO A 256 -14.89 8.84 -2.47
N THR A 257 -15.36 7.72 -3.00
CA THR A 257 -15.03 7.26 -4.34
C THR A 257 -16.29 7.15 -5.19
N GLY A 258 -16.12 7.24 -6.51
CA GLY A 258 -17.18 7.22 -7.51
C GLY A 258 -17.43 5.84 -8.10
N LEU A 259 -18.49 5.74 -8.90
CA LEU A 259 -18.87 4.51 -9.60
C LEU A 259 -17.91 4.20 -10.77
N ARG A 260 -17.56 5.22 -11.55
CA ARG A 260 -16.82 5.07 -12.81
C ARG A 260 -15.36 5.45 -12.66
N HIS A 261 -14.50 4.79 -13.43
CA HIS A 261 -13.08 5.14 -13.56
C HIS A 261 -12.94 6.65 -13.88
N PRO A 262 -12.04 7.40 -13.21
CA PRO A 262 -10.94 6.94 -12.34
C PRO A 262 -11.36 6.65 -10.90
N TYR A 263 -12.65 6.68 -10.58
CA TYR A 263 -13.26 6.49 -9.26
C TYR A 263 -13.04 7.65 -8.29
N ASN A 264 -12.48 8.77 -8.73
CA ASN A 264 -12.44 9.99 -7.93
C ASN A 264 -13.71 10.83 -8.12
N LEU A 265 -14.01 11.69 -7.15
CA LEU A 265 -15.06 12.69 -7.27
C LEU A 265 -14.48 14.04 -7.68
N SER A 266 -15.17 14.75 -8.58
CA SER A 266 -14.90 16.17 -8.83
C SER A 266 -15.19 17.02 -7.59
N LYS A 267 -14.63 18.23 -7.51
CA LYS A 267 -14.90 19.18 -6.41
C LYS A 267 -16.40 19.47 -6.24
N LYS A 268 -17.16 19.53 -7.35
CA LYS A 268 -18.63 19.72 -7.33
C LYS A 268 -19.34 18.51 -6.73
N GLN A 269 -18.92 17.29 -7.07
CA GLN A 269 -19.47 16.07 -6.49
C GLN A 269 -19.11 15.93 -5.01
N LEU A 270 -17.88 16.29 -4.62
CA LEU A 270 -17.44 16.29 -3.22
C LEU A 270 -18.28 17.26 -2.37
N ALA A 271 -18.46 18.50 -2.82
CA ALA A 271 -19.28 19.49 -2.11
C ALA A 271 -20.74 19.04 -1.98
N ARG A 272 -21.26 18.32 -2.99
CA ARG A 272 -22.59 17.69 -2.91
C ARG A 272 -22.59 16.58 -1.86
N PHE A 273 -21.58 15.71 -1.85
CA PHE A 273 -21.47 14.62 -0.88
C PHE A 273 -21.44 15.17 0.56
N GLU A 274 -20.63 16.20 0.83
CA GLU A 274 -20.54 16.84 2.14
C GLU A 274 -21.87 17.44 2.59
N ARG A 275 -22.68 18.03 1.70
CA ARG A 275 -23.98 18.59 2.07
C ARG A 275 -25.04 17.56 2.46
N PHE A 276 -24.97 16.35 1.91
CA PHE A 276 -26.03 15.34 2.06
C PHE A 276 -25.62 14.15 2.94
N ARG A 277 -24.32 14.01 3.25
CA ARG A 277 -23.76 12.83 3.93
C ARG A 277 -22.62 13.13 4.91
N ALA A 278 -22.19 14.40 5.05
CA ALA A 278 -21.35 14.77 6.19
C ALA A 278 -22.20 14.67 7.45
#